data_AF-A0A368GIJ3-F1
#
_entry.id   AF-A0A368GIJ3-F1
#
_cell.length_a   1.000
_cell.length_b   1.000
_cell.length_c   1.000
_cell.angle_alpha   90.00
_cell.angle_beta   90.00
_cell.angle_gamma   90.00
#
_symmetry.space_group_name_H-M   'P 1'
#
loop_
_entity.id
_entity.type
_entity.pdbx_description
1 polymer ?
#
loop_
_entity_poly.entity_id
_entity_poly.type
_entity_poly.pdbx_seq_one_letter_code
_entity_poly.pdbx_strand_id
1 'polypeptide(L)'
;MIGMGAGVGSSPVIYNSGTPAELHIPSFDNGRRVQLVIIPLPGASRFHVNLRTGSDIALHFNPRFDENAVILLNGAPFMSFAERQPSSEIHSVEIGGDVHVHSAHIH
;
A
#
# COMPACT_ATOMS: atom_id res chain seq x y z
N MET A 1 -20.64 31.21 -18.03
CA MET A 1 -19.58 30.46 -18.73
C MET A 1 -18.43 30.34 -17.73
N ILE A 2 -18.30 29.20 -17.07
CA ILE A 2 -17.32 28.99 -16.00
C ILE A 2 -16.40 27.88 -16.49
N GLY A 3 -15.12 28.21 -16.67
CA GLY A 3 -14.14 27.36 -17.34
C GLY A 3 -13.84 26.09 -16.56
N MET A 4 -13.82 24.95 -17.25
CA MET A 4 -13.24 23.72 -16.74
C MET A 4 -11.72 23.84 -16.74
N GLY A 5 -11.14 24.13 -15.58
CA GLY A 5 -9.73 23.89 -15.32
C GLY A 5 -9.55 22.40 -15.01
N ALA A 6 -8.83 21.68 -15.87
CA ALA A 6 -8.39 20.32 -15.58
C ALA A 6 -7.35 20.39 -14.44
N GLY A 7 -7.81 20.19 -13.21
CA GLY A 7 -6.94 19.98 -12.07
C GLY A 7 -6.21 18.65 -12.26
N VAL A 8 -4.90 18.70 -12.51
CA VAL A 8 -4.02 17.53 -12.34
C VAL A 8 -4.08 17.19 -10.86
N GLY A 9 -4.92 16.21 -10.50
CA GLY A 9 -5.15 15.81 -9.12
C GLY A 9 -3.83 15.42 -8.45
N SER A 10 -3.62 15.90 -7.22
CA SER A 10 -2.55 15.43 -6.34
C SER A 10 -2.53 13.90 -6.32
N SER A 11 -1.35 13.29 -6.35
CA SER A 11 -1.22 11.84 -6.17
C SER A 11 -2.05 11.37 -4.97
N PRO A 12 -2.76 10.23 -5.07
CA PRO A 12 -3.58 9.72 -3.98
C PRO A 12 -2.76 9.59 -2.69
N VAL A 13 -3.31 10.10 -1.58
CA VAL A 13 -2.64 10.12 -0.28
C VAL A 13 -3.64 9.93 0.85
N ILE A 14 -3.23 9.21 1.90
CA ILE A 14 -3.95 9.07 3.16
C ILE A 14 -3.01 9.48 4.30
N TYR A 15 -3.56 10.15 5.32
CA TYR A 15 -2.84 10.51 6.55
C TYR A 15 -3.62 10.07 7.79
N ASN A 16 -2.88 9.58 8.80
CA ASN A 16 -3.37 9.25 10.14
C ASN A 16 -4.68 8.43 10.14
N SER A 17 -4.70 7.34 9.36
CA SER A 17 -5.87 6.46 9.24
C SER A 17 -5.76 5.26 10.19
N GLY A 18 -6.91 4.84 10.73
CA GLY A 18 -7.04 3.51 11.37
C GLY A 18 -7.10 2.41 10.31
N THR A 19 -6.92 1.16 10.74
CA THR A 19 -7.10 -0.02 9.88
C THR A 19 -8.52 -0.60 10.00
N PRO A 20 -9.08 -1.19 8.92
CA PRO A 20 -8.49 -1.27 7.58
C PRO A 20 -8.53 0.10 6.86
N ALA A 21 -7.45 0.41 6.14
CA ALA A 21 -7.34 1.59 5.28
C ALA A 21 -7.23 1.13 3.83
N GLU A 22 -7.92 1.81 2.91
CA GLU A 22 -7.83 1.50 1.49
C GLU A 22 -7.62 2.78 0.67
N LEU A 23 -6.62 2.76 -0.21
CA LEU A 23 -6.29 3.83 -1.13
C LEU A 23 -6.57 3.38 -2.55
N HIS A 24 -7.57 3.98 -3.18
CA HIS A 24 -7.82 3.75 -4.60
C HIS A 24 -6.78 4.48 -5.45
N ILE A 25 -6.26 3.77 -6.45
CA ILE A 25 -5.25 4.28 -7.38
C ILE A 25 -5.73 4.04 -8.82
N PRO A 26 -5.45 4.97 -9.75
CA PRO A 26 -5.93 4.85 -11.12
C PRO A 26 -5.22 3.75 -11.91
N SER A 27 -3.92 3.52 -11.65
CA SER A 27 -3.13 2.42 -12.20
C SER A 27 -1.84 2.21 -11.38
N PHE A 28 -1.24 1.03 -11.49
CA PHE A 28 0.07 0.72 -10.91
C PHE A 28 1.05 0.23 -11.99
N ASP A 29 1.33 1.13 -12.95
CA ASP A 29 2.22 0.85 -14.08
C ASP A 29 3.71 0.90 -13.70
N ASN A 30 4.57 0.54 -14.66
CA ASN A 30 6.02 0.53 -14.48
C ASN A 30 6.56 1.81 -13.85
N GLY A 31 7.36 1.65 -12.78
CA GLY A 31 8.00 2.74 -12.06
C GLY A 31 7.19 3.36 -10.93
N ARG A 32 5.89 3.00 -10.80
CA ARG A 32 5.05 3.44 -9.67
C ARG A 32 5.57 2.91 -8.34
N ARG A 33 5.39 3.71 -7.29
CA ARG A 33 5.83 3.37 -5.93
C ARG A 33 4.73 3.64 -4.91
N VAL A 34 4.49 2.65 -4.06
CA VAL A 34 3.73 2.83 -2.81
C VAL A 34 4.74 3.09 -1.69
N GLN A 35 4.62 4.23 -1.01
CA GLN A 35 5.41 4.55 0.17
C GLN A 35 4.49 4.63 1.38
N LEU A 36 4.73 3.79 2.38
CA LEU A 36 3.94 3.71 3.60
C LEU A 36 4.79 4.10 4.82
N VAL A 37 4.24 4.94 5.68
CA VAL A 37 4.73 5.17 7.04
C VAL A 37 3.71 4.57 7.99
N ILE A 38 4.12 3.53 8.70
CA ILE A 38 3.24 2.69 9.51
C ILE A 38 3.82 2.44 10.90
N ILE A 39 2.95 2.27 11.89
CA ILE A 39 3.32 2.04 13.29
C ILE A 39 2.57 0.80 13.76
N PRO A 40 3.24 -0.36 13.94
CA PRO A 40 2.61 -1.53 14.55
C PRO A 40 1.99 -1.17 15.90
N LEU A 41 0.79 -1.67 16.17
CA LEU A 41 0.11 -1.42 17.43
C LEU A 41 0.80 -2.18 18.59
N PRO A 42 0.67 -1.72 19.85
CA PRO A 42 1.16 -2.49 21.00
C PRO A 42 0.57 -3.91 21.02
N GLY A 43 1.42 -4.93 21.08
CA GLY A 43 1.00 -6.33 21.05
C GLY A 43 0.60 -6.85 19.66
N ALA A 44 0.92 -6.12 18.59
CA ALA A 44 0.65 -6.54 17.21
C ALA A 44 1.20 -7.95 16.93
N SER A 45 0.35 -8.81 16.38
CA SER A 45 0.78 -10.11 15.87
C SER A 45 1.17 -10.02 14.40
N ARG A 46 0.35 -9.34 13.60
CA ARG A 46 0.57 -9.20 12.16
C ARG A 46 -0.12 -8.00 11.54
N PHE A 47 0.37 -7.57 10.40
CA PHE A 47 -0.36 -6.67 9.50
C PHE A 47 -0.16 -7.11 8.06
N HIS A 48 -0.93 -6.52 7.15
CA HIS A 48 -0.75 -6.77 5.72
C HIS A 48 -0.92 -5.53 4.87
N VAL A 49 -0.29 -5.58 3.71
CA VAL A 49 -0.48 -4.65 2.60
C VAL A 49 -0.85 -5.48 1.38
N ASN A 50 -2.02 -5.22 0.81
CA ASN A 50 -2.49 -5.84 -0.41
C ASN A 50 -2.42 -4.83 -1.56
N LEU A 51 -1.82 -5.25 -2.68
CA LEU A 51 -2.06 -4.62 -3.97
C LEU A 51 -3.18 -5.41 -4.66
N ARG A 52 -4.33 -4.78 -4.84
CA ARG A 52 -5.56 -5.45 -5.30
C ARG A 52 -5.84 -5.15 -6.77
N THR A 53 -6.18 -6.20 -7.51
CA THR A 53 -6.81 -6.14 -8.83
C THR A 53 -8.28 -6.52 -8.67
N GLY A 54 -9.15 -6.18 -9.62
CA GLY A 54 -10.62 -6.31 -9.54
C GLY A 54 -11.17 -7.17 -8.40
N SER A 55 -11.05 -8.49 -8.54
CA SER A 55 -11.48 -9.48 -7.53
C SER A 55 -10.34 -10.24 -6.84
N ASP A 56 -9.08 -9.88 -7.06
CA ASP A 56 -7.89 -10.66 -6.65
C ASP A 56 -6.84 -9.80 -5.92
N ILE A 57 -5.79 -10.45 -5.39
CA ILE A 57 -4.67 -9.81 -4.72
C ILE A 57 -3.39 -10.15 -5.49
N ALA A 58 -2.88 -9.18 -6.25
CA ALA A 58 -1.64 -9.32 -7.02
C ALA A 58 -0.41 -9.48 -6.12
N LEU A 59 -0.40 -8.80 -4.96
CA LEU A 59 0.62 -8.95 -3.93
C LEU A 59 -0.02 -8.88 -2.54
N HIS A 60 0.20 -9.93 -1.74
CA HIS A 60 -0.12 -9.96 -0.32
C HIS A 60 1.19 -9.91 0.48
N PHE A 61 1.58 -8.73 0.94
CA PHE A 61 2.71 -8.57 1.85
C PHE A 61 2.20 -8.67 3.29
N ASN A 62 2.60 -9.73 4.02
CA ASN A 62 2.05 -10.02 5.35
C ASN A 62 3.15 -10.21 6.41
N PRO A 63 3.68 -9.11 6.96
CA PRO A 63 4.50 -9.12 8.16
C PRO A 63 3.86 -9.82 9.36
N ARG A 64 4.60 -10.72 9.99
CA ARG A 64 4.19 -11.53 11.14
C ARG A 64 5.25 -11.49 12.22
N PHE A 65 4.95 -10.83 13.34
CA PHE A 65 5.85 -10.67 14.47
C PHE A 65 5.92 -11.93 15.34
N ASP A 66 4.90 -12.77 15.26
CA ASP A 66 4.75 -14.04 15.97
C ASP A 66 5.50 -15.21 15.31
N GLU A 67 5.97 -15.06 14.07
CA GLU A 67 6.62 -16.12 13.28
C GLU A 67 8.16 -15.99 13.18
N ASN A 68 8.82 -15.22 14.06
CA ASN A 68 10.26 -14.93 13.96
C ASN A 68 10.69 -14.39 12.57
N ALA A 69 9.79 -13.73 11.85
CA ALA A 69 10.10 -13.16 10.55
C ALA A 69 10.92 -11.87 10.73
N VAL A 70 12.18 -11.89 10.29
CA VAL A 70 13.02 -10.69 10.24
C VAL A 70 12.58 -9.85 9.04
N ILE A 71 12.05 -8.66 9.31
CA ILE A 71 11.75 -7.65 8.29
C ILE A 71 12.70 -6.49 8.52
N LEU A 72 13.48 -6.15 7.50
CA LEU A 72 14.36 -4.99 7.54
C LEU A 72 13.95 -4.05 6.40
N LEU A 73 13.45 -2.85 6.72
CA LEU A 73 13.28 -1.80 5.71
C LEU A 73 13.47 -0.39 6.29
N ASN A 74 14.65 0.19 6.02
CA ASN A 74 15.06 1.58 6.26
C ASN A 74 15.89 2.08 5.05
N GLY A 75 15.34 1.96 3.84
CA GLY A 75 16.01 2.39 2.60
C GLY A 75 16.87 1.34 1.88
N ALA A 76 17.03 0.13 2.44
CA ALA A 76 17.70 -0.99 1.78
C ALA A 76 16.70 -1.95 1.12
N PRO A 77 17.01 -2.57 -0.04
CA PRO A 77 16.16 -3.59 -0.63
C PRO A 77 16.00 -4.80 0.31
N PHE A 78 14.75 -5.20 0.55
CA PHE A 78 14.42 -6.36 1.39
C PHE A 78 14.09 -7.59 0.54
N MET A 79 13.23 -7.43 -0.48
CA MET A 79 12.76 -8.52 -1.33
C MET A 79 12.36 -8.02 -2.72
N SER A 80 12.37 -8.92 -3.69
CA SER A 80 11.72 -8.76 -4.98
C SER A 80 10.64 -9.82 -5.15
N PHE A 81 9.51 -9.45 -5.76
CA PHE A 81 8.42 -10.37 -6.08
C PHE A 81 8.17 -10.32 -7.59
N ALA A 82 8.24 -11.48 -8.24
CA ALA A 82 7.82 -11.59 -9.63
C ALA A 82 6.30 -11.58 -9.70
N GLU A 83 5.73 -10.61 -10.42
CA GLU A 83 4.28 -10.49 -10.57
C GLU A 83 3.68 -11.76 -11.18
N ARG A 84 2.47 -12.10 -10.74
CA ARG A 84 1.70 -13.26 -11.23
C ARG A 84 0.49 -12.84 -12.06
N GLN A 85 0.16 -11.55 -12.01
CA GLN A 85 -0.88 -10.86 -12.74
C GLN A 85 -0.33 -9.49 -13.16
N PRO A 86 -0.84 -8.87 -14.25
CA PRO A 86 -0.35 -7.59 -14.72
C PRO A 86 -0.53 -6.50 -13.65
N SER A 87 0.55 -5.82 -13.27
CA SER A 87 0.47 -4.74 -12.27
C SER A 87 -0.46 -3.59 -12.70
N SER A 88 -0.66 -3.40 -14.01
CA SER A 88 -1.58 -2.41 -14.58
C SER A 88 -3.05 -2.60 -14.17
N GLU A 89 -3.43 -3.80 -13.73
CA GLU A 89 -4.80 -4.09 -13.24
C GLU A 89 -5.00 -3.70 -11.76
N ILE A 90 -3.94 -3.29 -11.07
CA ILE A 90 -4.03 -2.91 -9.66
C ILE A 90 -4.72 -1.54 -9.55
N HIS A 91 -5.80 -1.50 -8.78
CA HIS A 91 -6.62 -0.29 -8.59
C HIS A 91 -6.76 0.12 -7.12
N SER A 92 -6.26 -0.66 -6.16
CA SER A 92 -6.20 -0.23 -4.77
C SER A 92 -5.04 -0.82 -3.99
N VAL A 93 -4.64 -0.08 -2.96
CA VAL A 93 -3.74 -0.51 -1.89
C VAL A 93 -4.56 -0.62 -0.62
N GLU A 94 -4.70 -1.83 -0.09
CA GLU A 94 -5.37 -2.09 1.18
C GLU A 94 -4.34 -2.37 2.26
N ILE A 95 -4.49 -1.75 3.43
CA ILE A 95 -3.64 -1.93 4.61
C ILE A 95 -4.54 -2.38 5.76
N GLY A 96 -4.21 -3.53 6.37
CA GLY A 96 -5.01 -4.13 7.42
C GLY A 96 -4.19 -4.80 8.51
N GLY A 97 -4.87 -5.27 9.56
CA GLY A 97 -4.27 -5.87 10.75
C GLY A 97 -3.83 -4.85 11.80
N ASP A 98 -2.88 -5.25 12.64
CA ASP A 98 -2.50 -4.58 13.89
C ASP A 98 -1.51 -3.42 13.65
N VAL A 99 -1.91 -2.45 12.82
CA VAL A 99 -1.04 -1.35 12.41
C VAL A 99 -1.80 -0.02 12.32
N HIS A 100 -1.16 1.08 12.71
CA HIS A 100 -1.62 2.43 12.43
C HIS A 100 -0.95 2.96 11.16
N VAL A 101 -1.73 3.59 10.27
CA VAL A 101 -1.22 4.21 9.05
C VAL A 101 -0.99 5.70 9.30
N HIS A 102 0.28 6.10 9.47
CA HIS A 102 0.62 7.52 9.57
C HIS A 102 0.49 8.20 8.20
N SER A 103 1.05 7.60 7.16
CA SER A 103 0.82 8.06 5.78
C SER A 103 0.95 6.95 4.74
N ALA A 104 0.24 7.13 3.62
CA ALA A 104 0.35 6.29 2.44
C ALA A 104 0.39 7.18 1.20
N HIS A 105 1.48 7.10 0.42
CA HIS A 105 1.71 7.92 -0.77
C HIS A 105 1.90 7.04 -1.99
N ILE A 106 1.37 7.51 -3.13
CA ILE A 106 1.60 6.92 -4.44
C ILE A 106 2.43 7.89 -5.26
N HIS A 107 3.53 7.41 -5.82
CA HIS A 107 4.38 8.17 -6.74
C HIS A 107 4.34 7.52 -8.11
#